data_AF-A4F1Y1-F1
#
_entry.id   AF-A4F1Y1-F1
#
_cell.length_a   1.000
_cell.length_b   1.000
_cell.length_c   1.000
_cell.angle_alpha   90.00
_cell.angle_beta   90.00
_cell.angle_gamma   90.00
#
_symmetry.space_group_name_H-M   'P 1'
#
loop_
_entity.id
_entity.type
_entity.pdbx_description
1 polymer ?
#
loop_
_entity_poly.entity_id
_entity_poly.type
_entity_poly.pdbx_seq_one_letter_code
_entity_poly.pdbx_strand_id
1 'polypeptide(L)' 'KPVHRRILYAMQNDEAKSRTDFVKSARIVGAVIGRYHPHGDTAVYDALVRMAQDFSMRYPSI' A
#
# COMPACT_ATOMS: atom_id res chain seq x y z
N LYS A 1 -1.62 -9.21 -7.85
CA LYS A 1 -0.30 -9.77 -7.45
C LYS A 1 -0.22 -9.85 -5.92
N PRO A 2 0.61 -10.73 -5.33
CA PRO A 2 0.72 -10.86 -3.87
C PRO A 2 1.07 -9.56 -3.15
N VAL A 3 1.96 -8.73 -3.73
CA VAL A 3 2.33 -7.41 -3.17
C VAL A 3 1.13 -6.48 -3.01
N HIS A 4 0.26 -6.33 -4.02
CA HIS A 4 -0.96 -5.50 -3.90
C HIS A 4 -1.85 -5.95 -2.73
N ARG A 5 -2.06 -7.26 -2.59
CA ARG A 5 -2.89 -7.82 -1.50
C ARG A 5 -2.28 -7.54 -0.14
N ARG A 6 -0.96 -7.66 -0.01
CA ARG A 6 -0.23 -7.37 1.24
C ARG A 6 -0.33 -5.89 1.63
N ILE A 7 -0.26 -4.97 0.64
CA ILE A 7 -0.43 -3.53 0.88
C ILE A 7 -1.83 -3.22 1.42
N LEU A 8 -2.89 -3.69 0.73
CA LEU A 8 -4.26 -3.45 1.17
C LEU A 8 -4.54 -4.07 2.56
N TYR A 9 -4.01 -5.26 2.82
CA TYR A 9 -4.16 -5.92 4.12
C TYR A 9 -3.42 -5.17 5.24
N ALA A 10 -2.21 -4.68 4.97
CA ALA A 10 -1.48 -3.85 5.92
C ALA A 10 -2.20 -2.53 6.20
N MET A 11 -2.75 -1.87 5.18
CA MET A 11 -3.55 -0.64 5.34
C MET A 11 -4.79 -0.86 6.20
N GLN A 12 -5.48 -1.99 6.01
CA GLN A 12 -6.64 -2.34 6.83
C GLN A 12 -6.25 -2.55 8.31
N ASN A 13 -5.12 -3.21 8.57
CA ASN A 13 -4.63 -3.50 9.93
C ASN A 13 -4.04 -2.26 10.63
N ASP A 14 -3.44 -1.34 9.88
CA ASP A 14 -2.86 -0.09 10.40
C ASP A 14 -3.87 1.08 10.46
N GLU A 15 -5.16 0.76 10.28
CA GLU A 15 -6.29 1.71 10.30
C GLU A 15 -6.20 2.84 9.27
N ALA A 16 -5.43 2.66 8.20
CA ALA A 16 -5.41 3.56 7.05
C ALA A 16 -6.61 3.28 6.15
N LYS A 17 -7.79 3.73 6.60
CA LYS A 17 -9.08 3.52 5.93
C LYS A 17 -9.49 4.80 5.20
N SER A 18 -10.46 4.69 4.30
CA SER A 18 -10.96 5.84 3.53
C SER A 18 -11.61 6.95 4.37
N ARG A 19 -11.99 6.67 5.62
CA ARG A 19 -12.64 7.62 6.54
C ARG A 19 -11.72 8.15 7.65
N THR A 20 -10.44 7.79 7.61
CA THR A 20 -9.42 8.28 8.56
C THR A 20 -8.53 9.30 7.87
N ASP A 21 -7.80 10.09 8.67
CA ASP A 21 -6.84 11.05 8.14
C ASP A 21 -5.76 10.37 7.27
N PHE A 22 -5.22 11.15 6.33
CA PHE A 22 -4.14 10.66 5.47
C PHE A 22 -2.89 10.30 6.30
N VAL A 23 -2.38 9.10 6.05
CA VAL A 23 -1.13 8.62 6.64
C VAL A 23 0.02 8.74 5.65
N LYS A 24 1.24 8.90 6.15
CA LYS A 24 2.44 8.91 5.30
C LYS A 24 2.64 7.53 4.65
N SER A 25 2.90 7.49 3.34
CA SER A 25 3.12 6.24 2.60
C SER A 25 4.25 5.39 3.20
N ALA A 26 5.31 6.03 3.73
CA ALA A 26 6.41 5.35 4.41
C ALA A 26 5.96 4.47 5.60
N ARG A 27 4.88 4.85 6.31
CA ARG A 27 4.30 4.05 7.38
C ARG A 27 3.78 2.72 6.85
N ILE A 28 2.98 2.76 5.79
CA ILE A 28 2.38 1.57 5.17
C ILE A 28 3.46 0.71 4.51
N VAL A 29 4.42 1.31 3.81
CA VAL A 29 5.55 0.59 3.22
C VAL A 29 6.36 -0.14 4.31
N GLY A 30 6.68 0.54 5.41
CA GLY A 30 7.36 -0.07 6.56
C GLY A 30 6.57 -1.21 7.20
N ALA A 31 5.26 -1.04 7.38
CA ALA A 31 4.38 -2.09 7.91
C ALA A 31 4.32 -3.33 7.02
N VAL A 32 4.27 -3.13 5.69
CA VAL A 32 4.29 -4.23 4.72
C VAL A 32 5.62 -4.96 4.76
N ILE A 33 6.75 -4.25 4.82
CA ILE A 33 8.07 -4.87 4.86
C ILE A 33 8.27 -5.65 6.16
N GLY A 34 7.89 -5.06 7.29
CA GLY A 34 8.08 -5.66 8.61
C GLY A 34 7.24 -6.91 8.85
N ARG A 35 6.06 -7.03 8.22
CA ARG A 35 5.10 -8.12 8.52
C ARG A 35 4.85 -9.10 7.37
N TYR A 36 4.90 -8.64 6.11
CA TYR A 36 4.33 -9.41 4.99
C TYR A 36 5.24 -9.54 3.76
N HIS A 37 6.26 -8.68 3.61
CA HIS A 37 7.15 -8.69 2.46
C HIS A 37 8.57 -8.26 2.86
N PRO A 38 9.39 -9.14 3.48
CA PRO A 38 10.73 -8.83 3.99
C PRO A 38 11.78 -8.75 2.87
N HIS A 39 11.48 -7.95 1.85
CA HIS A 39 12.30 -7.67 0.69
C HIS A 39 12.30 -6.17 0.42
N GLY A 40 13.04 -5.74 -0.61
CA GLY A 40 13.23 -4.33 -0.94
C GLY A 40 11.94 -3.51 -0.94
N ASP A 41 12.04 -2.30 -0.41
CA ASP A 41 10.96 -1.32 -0.30
C ASP A 41 10.46 -0.82 -1.65
N THR A 42 11.35 -0.76 -2.63
CA THR A 42 11.08 -0.26 -3.99
C THR A 42 9.88 -0.96 -4.62
N ALA A 43 9.81 -2.30 -4.54
CA ALA A 43 8.72 -3.07 -5.13
C ALA A 43 7.36 -2.80 -4.46
N VAL A 44 7.37 -2.47 -3.16
CA VAL A 44 6.16 -2.12 -2.40
C VAL A 44 5.72 -0.70 -2.74
N TYR A 45 6.67 0.24 -2.80
CA TYR A 45 6.39 1.63 -3.13
C TYR A 45 5.88 1.78 -4.57
N ASP A 46 6.51 1.12 -5.55
CA ASP A 46 6.07 1.14 -6.95
C ASP A 46 4.65 0.58 -7.11
N ALA A 47 4.36 -0.51 -6.41
CA ALA A 47 3.04 -1.11 -6.39
C ALA A 47 2.00 -0.18 -5.75
N LEU A 48 2.36 0.50 -4.67
CA LEU A 48 1.51 1.52 -4.03
C LEU A 48 1.29 2.69 -4.98
N VAL A 49 2.31 3.29 -5.57
CA VAL A 49 2.14 4.41 -6.50
C VAL A 49 1.28 4.01 -7.70
N ARG A 50 1.48 2.82 -8.28
CA ARG A 50 0.66 2.33 -9.40
C ARG A 50 -0.81 2.18 -9.05
N MET A 51 -1.14 1.77 -7.83
CA MET A 51 -2.53 1.59 -7.39
C MET A 51 -3.26 2.93 -7.11
N ALA A 52 -2.53 4.04 -7.04
CA ALA A 52 -3.10 5.38 -6.86
C ALA A 52 -3.19 6.19 -8.16
N GLN A 53 -2.65 5.67 -9.27
CA GLN A 53 -2.62 6.37 -10.56
C GLN A 53 -3.93 6.19 -11.33
N ASP A 54 -4.71 7.26 -11.47
CA ASP A 54 -5.99 7.29 -12.21
C ASP A 54 -5.87 6.88 -13.68
N PHE A 55 -4.74 7.20 -14.31
CA PHE A 55 -4.47 6.81 -15.69
C PHE A 55 -4.01 5.35 -15.82
N SER A 56 -3.57 4.71 -14.73
CA SER A 56 -3.10 3.32 -14.74
C SER A 56 -4.20 2.32 -14.32
N MET A 57 -5.23 2.75 -13.60
CA MET A 57 -6.30 1.89 -13.12
C MET A 57 -7.67 2.53 -13.37
N ARG A 58 -8.61 1.75 -13.88
CA ARG A 58 -9.99 2.24 -14.10
C ARG A 58 -10.67 2.68 -12.80
N TYR A 59 -10.37 1.98 -11.70
CA TYR A 59 -10.84 2.29 -10.36
C TYR A 59 -9.64 2.22 -9.39
N PRO A 60 -9.11 3.37 -8.94
CA PRO A 60 -8.06 3.42 -7.92
C PRO A 60 -8.47 2.67 -6.66
N SER A 61 -7.51 1.99 -6.03
CA SER A 61 -7.76 1.10 -4.87
C SER A 61 -7.19 1.65 -3.55
N ILE A 62 -6.63 2.86 -3.59
CA ILE A 62 -5.97 3.60 -2.50
C ILE A 62 -6.13 5.08 -2.74
#